data_AF-U1S2G4-F1
#
_entry.id   AF-U1S2G4-F1
#
_cell.length_a   1.000
_cell.length_b   1.000
_cell.length_c   1.000
_cell.angle_alpha   90.00
_cell.angle_beta   90.00
_cell.angle_gamma   90.00
#
_symmetry.space_group_name_H-M   'P 1'
#
loop_
_entity.id
_entity.type
_entity.pdbx_description
1 polymer ?
#
loop_
_entity_poly.entity_id
_entity_poly.type
_entity_poly.pdbx_seq_one_letter_code
_entity_poly.pdbx_strand_id
1 'polypeptide(L)'
;MNQASWNFAAPIFPEYSIDWVVDELDEFALRTGDAFQVSEEVKADLRSIHSFWHGRTHEDEVNAHITQEILDAQEQGLIHRGGISNSGDGHIIPNHEKLFSHGYRGLINEMKLRLLDESLTDRQRLFYDCSIVCLEGALDYIKRYRPILKEMAERTADPERRQEFERMAELSLTLLEGPVTTFYEGVMAAYITHVEAYS
;
A
#
# COMPACT_ATOMS: atom_id res chain seq x y z
N MET A 1 9.07 6.06 -8.11
CA MET A 1 7.78 5.97 -7.39
C MET A 1 8.09 5.72 -5.94
N ASN A 2 7.42 6.44 -5.04
CA ASN A 2 7.69 6.45 -3.61
C ASN A 2 6.39 6.23 -2.83
N GLN A 3 6.51 5.51 -1.70
CA GLN A 3 5.41 5.17 -0.80
C GLN A 3 5.02 6.37 0.10
N ALA A 4 6.01 7.12 0.59
CA ALA A 4 5.80 8.28 1.47
C ALA A 4 6.40 9.56 0.86
N SER A 5 6.03 10.73 1.40
CA SER A 5 6.51 12.04 0.93
C SER A 5 8.00 12.30 1.18
N TRP A 6 8.63 11.51 2.04
CA TRP A 6 10.06 11.58 2.37
C TRP A 6 10.72 10.20 2.28
N ASN A 7 12.02 10.18 2.00
CA ASN A 7 12.81 8.95 2.01
C ASN A 7 12.84 8.35 3.42
N PHE A 8 12.68 7.03 3.52
CA PHE A 8 12.66 6.29 4.78
C PHE A 8 11.59 6.76 5.79
N ALA A 9 10.53 7.43 5.31
CA ALA A 9 9.36 7.74 6.13
C ALA A 9 8.34 6.61 6.09
N ALA A 10 7.56 6.49 7.17
CA ALA A 10 6.45 5.55 7.29
C ALA A 10 5.12 6.28 7.11
N PRO A 11 4.24 5.86 6.18
CA PRO A 11 2.84 6.26 6.19
C PRO A 11 2.13 5.76 7.45
N ILE A 12 1.01 6.39 7.79
CA ILE A 12 0.12 5.94 8.88
C ILE A 12 -1.10 5.23 8.28
N PHE A 13 -1.46 4.09 8.88
CA PHE A 13 -2.58 3.24 8.48
C PHE A 13 -3.59 3.15 9.63
N PRO A 14 -4.41 4.20 9.82
CA PRO A 14 -5.28 4.34 10.99
C PRO A 14 -6.42 3.30 11.04
N GLU A 15 -6.69 2.60 9.93
CA GLU A 15 -7.65 1.51 9.86
C GLU A 15 -7.27 0.29 10.72
N TYR A 16 -5.97 0.11 11.01
CA TYR A 16 -5.52 -1.00 11.86
C TYR A 16 -5.48 -0.63 13.33
N SER A 17 -4.92 0.53 13.65
CA SER A 17 -4.79 1.05 15.02
C SER A 17 -4.45 2.54 14.98
N ILE A 18 -4.91 3.31 15.98
CA ILE A 18 -4.67 4.77 16.03
C ILE A 18 -4.37 5.30 17.43
N ASP A 19 -4.88 4.66 18.48
CA ASP A 19 -4.76 5.18 19.85
C ASP A 19 -3.28 5.24 20.29
N TRP A 20 -2.54 4.13 20.15
CA TRP A 20 -1.11 4.10 20.51
C TRP A 20 -0.28 5.10 19.70
N VAL A 21 -0.66 5.35 18.43
CA VAL A 21 0.04 6.33 17.58
C VAL A 21 -0.10 7.70 18.23
N VAL A 22 -1.34 8.10 18.53
CA VAL A 22 -1.69 9.41 19.09
C VAL A 22 -1.12 9.62 20.49
N ASP A 23 -1.11 8.57 21.32
CA ASP A 23 -0.56 8.59 22.68
C ASP A 23 0.96 8.80 22.67
N GLU A 24 1.67 8.19 21.71
CA GLU A 24 3.14 8.24 21.64
C GLU A 24 3.70 9.29 20.66
N LEU A 25 2.86 10.09 19.99
CA LEU A 25 3.26 11.05 18.93
C LEU A 25 4.40 11.99 19.35
N ASP A 26 4.39 12.44 20.61
CA ASP A 26 5.40 13.36 21.15
C ASP A 26 6.67 12.65 21.63
N GLU A 27 6.63 11.32 21.73
CA GLU A 27 7.73 10.48 22.22
C GLU A 27 8.49 9.77 21.10
N PHE A 28 7.93 9.67 19.88
CA PHE A 28 8.57 8.98 18.75
C PHE A 28 10.01 9.43 18.46
N ALA A 29 10.30 10.73 18.60
CA ALA A 29 11.64 11.27 18.37
C ALA A 29 12.62 10.97 19.52
N LEU A 30 12.12 10.57 20.69
CA LEU A 30 12.87 10.31 21.91
C LEU A 30 13.21 8.82 22.09
N ARG A 31 12.65 7.94 21.26
CA ARG A 31 12.87 6.50 21.33
C ARG A 31 14.35 6.16 21.14
N THR A 32 14.81 5.14 21.87
CA THR A 32 16.20 4.67 21.83
C THR A 32 16.50 3.75 20.64
N GLY A 33 15.45 3.20 20.02
CA GLY A 33 15.46 2.47 18.75
C GLY A 33 14.27 2.91 17.91
N ASP A 34 14.35 2.75 16.59
CA ASP A 34 13.31 3.13 15.62
C ASP A 34 12.66 4.49 15.92
N ALA A 35 13.49 5.52 16.02
CA ALA A 35 13.06 6.88 16.26
C ALA A 35 12.50 7.53 14.98
N PHE A 36 11.33 8.16 15.09
CA PHE A 36 10.69 8.86 13.99
C PHE A 36 10.61 10.35 14.27
N GLN A 37 10.97 11.15 13.26
CA GLN A 37 10.75 12.59 13.29
C GLN A 37 9.33 12.87 12.78
N VAL A 38 8.54 13.60 13.56
CA VAL A 38 7.17 13.99 13.19
C VAL A 38 7.05 15.49 13.33
N SER A 39 6.67 16.18 12.25
CA SER A 39 6.45 17.62 12.30
C SER A 39 5.19 17.95 13.11
N GLU A 40 5.13 19.15 13.69
CA GLU A 40 3.95 19.61 14.43
C GLU A 40 2.68 19.64 13.57
N GLU A 41 2.83 19.89 12.26
CA GLU A 41 1.74 19.79 11.28
C GLU A 41 1.19 18.36 11.21
N VAL A 42 2.07 17.36 11.03
CA VAL A 42 1.65 15.95 10.95
C VAL A 42 1.05 15.48 12.28
N LYS A 43 1.60 15.92 13.43
CA LYS A 43 0.99 15.63 14.73
C LYS A 43 -0.43 16.18 14.83
N ALA A 44 -0.65 17.43 14.40
CA ALA A 44 -1.97 18.04 14.40
C ALA A 44 -2.94 17.30 13.47
N ASP A 45 -2.50 16.93 12.26
CA ASP A 45 -3.30 16.17 11.30
C ASP A 45 -3.71 14.80 11.87
N LEU A 46 -2.77 14.07 12.48
CA LEU A 46 -3.05 12.77 13.09
C LEU A 46 -4.00 12.87 14.28
N ARG A 47 -3.84 13.88 15.14
CA ARG A 47 -4.78 14.15 16.23
C ARG A 47 -6.18 14.52 15.70
N SER A 48 -6.27 15.17 14.55
CA SER A 48 -7.56 15.56 13.96
C SER A 48 -8.40 14.38 13.46
N ILE A 49 -7.75 13.32 12.96
CA ILE A 49 -8.44 12.13 12.45
C ILE A 49 -8.76 11.09 13.54
N HIS A 50 -8.14 11.21 14.72
CA HIS A 50 -8.28 10.26 15.83
C HIS A 50 -9.74 9.92 16.15
N SER A 51 -10.57 10.94 16.37
CA SER A 51 -11.97 10.76 16.75
C SER A 51 -12.82 9.99 15.74
N PHE A 52 -12.43 9.98 14.46
CA PHE A 52 -13.14 9.21 13.43
C PHE A 52 -12.81 7.72 13.51
N TRP A 53 -11.54 7.40 13.80
CA TRP A 53 -11.01 6.04 13.78
C TRP A 53 -11.16 5.32 15.11
N HIS A 54 -11.13 6.05 16.23
CA HIS A 54 -11.30 5.48 17.56
C HIS A 54 -12.62 4.67 17.65
N GLY A 55 -12.52 3.40 18.04
CA GLY A 55 -13.64 2.47 18.10
C GLY A 55 -14.07 1.88 16.74
N ARG A 56 -13.25 2.04 15.69
CA ARG A 56 -13.52 1.56 14.32
C ARG A 56 -12.33 0.86 13.66
N THR A 57 -11.26 0.63 14.41
CA THR A 57 -10.04 0.02 13.88
C THR A 57 -10.08 -1.52 13.94
N HIS A 58 -9.16 -2.18 13.24
CA HIS A 58 -8.94 -3.61 13.41
C HIS A 58 -8.65 -3.98 14.86
N GLU A 59 -7.77 -3.21 15.52
CA GLU A 59 -7.41 -3.41 16.92
C GLU A 59 -8.63 -3.32 17.86
N ASP A 60 -9.54 -2.38 17.62
CA ASP A 60 -10.80 -2.25 18.37
C ASP A 60 -11.66 -3.52 18.24
N GLU A 61 -11.82 -4.03 17.02
CA GLU A 61 -12.58 -5.26 16.75
C GLU A 61 -11.93 -6.49 17.40
N VAL A 62 -10.61 -6.59 17.36
CA VAL A 62 -9.88 -7.68 18.05
C VAL A 62 -10.10 -7.59 19.56
N ASN A 63 -9.98 -6.40 20.14
CA ASN A 63 -10.14 -6.18 21.57
C ASN A 63 -11.59 -6.37 22.04
N ALA A 64 -12.60 -6.14 21.18
CA ALA A 64 -14.00 -6.41 21.51
C ALA A 64 -14.33 -7.91 21.63
N HIS A 65 -13.53 -8.78 20.99
CA HIS A 65 -13.78 -10.22 20.92
C HIS A 65 -12.76 -11.08 21.69
N ILE A 66 -11.77 -10.45 22.32
CA ILE A 66 -10.77 -11.16 23.11
C ILE A 66 -11.36 -11.68 24.43
N THR A 67 -10.91 -12.86 24.84
CA THR A 67 -11.30 -13.43 26.14
C THR A 67 -10.37 -12.96 27.25
N GLN A 68 -10.88 -12.93 28.48
CA GLN A 68 -10.07 -12.59 29.66
C GLN A 68 -8.85 -13.51 29.82
N GLU A 69 -8.97 -14.80 29.50
CA GLU A 69 -7.86 -15.76 29.56
C GLU A 69 -6.67 -15.33 28.68
N ILE A 70 -6.94 -14.79 27.49
CA ILE A 70 -5.89 -14.32 26.58
C ILE A 70 -5.28 -13.02 27.12
N LEU A 71 -6.09 -12.13 27.70
CA LEU A 71 -5.58 -10.91 28.36
C LEU A 71 -4.67 -11.23 29.54
N ASP A 72 -5.09 -12.17 30.40
CA ASP A 72 -4.31 -12.60 31.56
C ASP A 72 -2.97 -13.25 31.13
N ALA A 73 -3.00 -14.06 30.06
CA ALA A 73 -1.79 -14.67 29.51
C ALA A 73 -0.82 -13.62 28.90
N GLN A 74 -1.36 -12.58 28.27
CA GLN A 74 -0.57 -11.44 27.77
C GLN A 74 0.06 -10.65 28.92
N GLU A 75 -0.71 -10.34 29.97
CA GLU A 75 -0.22 -9.60 31.15
C GLU A 75 0.92 -10.36 31.85
N GLN A 76 0.81 -11.70 31.89
CA GLN A 76 1.87 -12.58 32.42
C GLN A 76 3.06 -12.76 31.47
N GLY A 77 3.01 -12.19 30.26
CA GLY A 77 4.06 -12.31 29.26
C GLY A 77 4.18 -13.70 28.61
N LEU A 78 3.15 -14.55 28.73
CA LEU A 78 3.14 -15.89 28.13
C LEU A 78 2.94 -15.82 26.62
N ILE A 79 2.17 -14.83 26.16
CA ILE A 79 1.91 -14.57 24.75
C ILE A 79 2.09 -13.07 24.45
N HIS A 80 2.48 -12.77 23.22
CA HIS A 80 2.49 -11.41 22.70
C HIS A 80 1.54 -11.35 21.50
N ARG A 81 0.66 -10.36 21.50
CA ARG A 81 -0.35 -10.15 20.44
C ARG A 81 0.05 -9.14 19.37
N GLY A 82 1.17 -8.43 19.57
CA GLY A 82 1.61 -7.37 18.66
C GLY A 82 2.08 -7.90 17.31
N GLY A 83 1.87 -7.08 16.29
CA GLY A 83 1.97 -7.43 14.87
C GLY A 83 0.59 -7.42 14.25
N ILE A 84 -0.01 -8.59 14.05
CA ILE A 84 -1.29 -8.72 13.33
C ILE A 84 -2.46 -8.05 14.06
N SER A 85 -2.46 -7.99 15.39
CA SER A 85 -3.59 -7.38 16.13
C SER A 85 -3.68 -5.86 15.95
N ASN A 86 -2.62 -5.21 15.47
CA ASN A 86 -2.54 -3.76 15.33
C ASN A 86 -1.97 -3.30 13.96
N SER A 87 -1.79 -4.22 13.00
CA SER A 87 -1.35 -3.94 11.63
C SER A 87 -2.01 -4.87 10.60
N GLY A 88 -1.71 -4.67 9.31
CA GLY A 88 -2.02 -5.67 8.28
C GLY A 88 -1.17 -6.94 8.41
N ASP A 89 -1.62 -8.04 7.80
CA ASP A 89 -0.92 -9.34 7.86
C ASP A 89 0.39 -9.31 7.04
N GLY A 90 0.32 -8.93 5.76
CA GLY A 90 1.50 -8.69 4.90
C GLY A 90 2.36 -9.91 4.52
N HIS A 91 2.24 -11.05 5.20
CA HIS A 91 3.06 -12.26 4.98
C HIS A 91 2.66 -13.06 3.72
N ILE A 92 2.70 -12.40 2.57
CA ILE A 92 2.27 -12.96 1.28
C ILE A 92 3.33 -12.71 0.19
N ILE A 93 3.40 -13.63 -0.78
CA ILE A 93 4.19 -13.46 -1.99
C ILE A 93 3.20 -13.36 -3.17
N PRO A 94 3.10 -12.20 -3.85
CA PRO A 94 2.26 -12.06 -5.01
C PRO A 94 2.64 -13.07 -6.10
N ASN A 95 1.65 -13.53 -6.87
CA ASN A 95 1.89 -14.40 -8.01
C ASN A 95 2.48 -13.60 -9.18
N HIS A 96 3.79 -13.36 -9.13
CA HIS A 96 4.53 -12.61 -10.14
C HIS A 96 4.48 -13.27 -11.52
N GLU A 97 4.40 -14.61 -11.60
CA GLU A 97 4.26 -15.32 -12.87
C GLU A 97 2.95 -14.93 -13.58
N LYS A 98 1.84 -14.94 -12.83
CA LYS A 98 0.53 -14.52 -13.36
C LYS A 98 0.55 -13.04 -13.72
N LEU A 99 1.11 -12.20 -12.85
CA LEU A 99 1.27 -10.77 -13.09
C LEU A 99 2.04 -10.49 -14.38
N PHE A 100 3.20 -11.10 -14.57
CA PHE A 100 4.03 -10.86 -15.75
C PHE A 100 3.39 -11.39 -17.03
N SER A 101 2.61 -12.46 -16.93
CA SER A 101 1.93 -13.06 -18.08
C SER A 101 0.71 -12.26 -18.55
N HIS A 102 0.08 -11.45 -17.68
CA HIS A 102 -1.20 -10.78 -17.98
C HIS A 102 -1.17 -9.26 -17.85
N GLY A 103 -0.30 -8.72 -16.99
CA GLY A 103 -0.43 -7.35 -16.47
C GLY A 103 -1.70 -7.16 -15.62
N TYR A 104 -1.84 -6.00 -14.98
CA TYR A 104 -3.06 -5.65 -14.26
C TYR A 104 -4.27 -5.56 -15.20
N ARG A 105 -4.08 -5.04 -16.42
CA ARG A 105 -5.17 -4.96 -17.41
C ARG A 105 -5.72 -6.33 -17.77
N GLY A 106 -4.86 -7.35 -17.93
CA GLY A 106 -5.29 -8.72 -18.17
C GLY A 106 -6.10 -9.29 -17.01
N LEU A 107 -5.67 -9.04 -15.76
CA LEU A 107 -6.40 -9.45 -14.56
C LEU A 107 -7.76 -8.75 -14.44
N ILE A 108 -7.83 -7.45 -14.71
CA ILE A 108 -9.07 -6.68 -14.76
C ILE A 108 -10.04 -7.30 -15.77
N ASN A 109 -9.56 -7.63 -16.97
CA ASN A 109 -10.38 -8.23 -18.02
C ASN A 109 -10.88 -9.63 -17.62
N GLU A 110 -10.04 -10.45 -16.96
CA GLU A 110 -10.47 -11.74 -16.41
C GLU A 110 -11.62 -11.55 -15.42
N MET A 111 -11.51 -10.60 -14.48
CA MET A 111 -12.55 -10.32 -13.49
C MET A 111 -13.84 -9.78 -14.12
N LYS A 112 -13.74 -8.90 -15.13
CA LYS A 112 -14.90 -8.40 -15.89
C LYS A 112 -15.64 -9.54 -16.60
N LEU A 113 -14.93 -10.56 -17.09
CA LEU A 113 -15.56 -11.76 -17.65
C LEU A 113 -16.23 -12.61 -16.56
N ARG A 114 -15.62 -12.76 -15.38
CA ARG A 114 -16.24 -13.50 -14.26
C ARG A 114 -17.54 -12.86 -13.80
N LEU A 115 -17.64 -11.53 -13.81
CA LEU A 115 -18.85 -10.81 -13.41
C LEU A 115 -20.07 -11.10 -14.29
N LEU A 116 -19.88 -11.65 -15.50
CA LEU A 116 -20.97 -12.09 -16.38
C LEU A 116 -21.64 -13.39 -15.90
N ASP A 117 -21.01 -14.13 -15.00
CA ASP A 117 -21.59 -15.33 -14.41
C ASP A 117 -22.73 -14.97 -13.45
N GLU A 118 -23.95 -15.35 -13.80
CA GLU A 118 -25.16 -15.08 -13.02
C GLU A 118 -25.18 -15.83 -11.67
N SER A 119 -24.39 -16.89 -11.52
CA SER A 119 -24.33 -17.70 -10.29
C SER A 119 -23.56 -17.04 -9.14
N LEU A 120 -22.84 -15.94 -9.41
CA LEU A 120 -22.11 -15.21 -8.37
C LEU A 120 -23.04 -14.60 -7.33
N THR A 121 -22.71 -14.83 -6.06
CA THR A 121 -23.32 -14.14 -4.92
C THR A 121 -22.97 -12.65 -4.92
N ASP A 122 -23.78 -11.82 -4.26
CA ASP A 122 -23.52 -10.38 -4.12
C ASP A 122 -22.15 -10.08 -3.51
N ARG A 123 -21.70 -10.89 -2.54
CA ARG A 123 -20.37 -10.75 -1.94
C ARG A 123 -19.24 -11.02 -2.93
N GLN A 124 -19.39 -12.03 -3.79
CA GLN A 124 -18.40 -12.33 -4.82
C GLN A 124 -18.36 -11.24 -5.90
N ARG A 125 -19.52 -10.69 -6.29
CA ARG A 125 -19.59 -9.56 -7.21
C ARG A 125 -18.87 -8.34 -6.64
N LEU A 126 -19.20 -7.96 -5.41
CA LEU A 126 -18.55 -6.86 -4.70
C LEU A 126 -17.03 -7.04 -4.63
N PHE A 127 -16.56 -8.25 -4.34
CA PHE A 127 -15.12 -8.54 -4.33
C PHE A 127 -14.45 -8.27 -5.69
N TYR A 128 -15.06 -8.72 -6.79
CA TYR A 128 -14.53 -8.46 -8.13
C TYR A 128 -14.59 -6.97 -8.50
N ASP A 129 -15.68 -6.29 -8.20
CA ASP A 129 -15.83 -4.85 -8.47
C ASP A 129 -14.78 -4.03 -7.70
N CYS A 130 -14.60 -4.30 -6.40
CA CYS A 130 -13.55 -3.67 -5.60
C CYS A 130 -12.15 -3.98 -6.13
N SER A 131 -11.88 -5.24 -6.50
CA SER A 131 -10.58 -5.63 -7.04
C SER A 131 -10.27 -4.93 -8.37
N ILE A 132 -11.27 -4.75 -9.24
CA ILE A 132 -11.14 -3.98 -10.49
C ILE A 132 -10.80 -2.53 -10.16
N VAL A 133 -11.51 -1.89 -9.22
CA VAL A 133 -11.23 -0.50 -8.82
C VAL A 133 -9.81 -0.35 -8.30
N CYS A 134 -9.33 -1.26 -7.46
CA CYS A 134 -7.95 -1.23 -6.95
C CYS A 134 -6.91 -1.33 -8.08
N LEU A 135 -7.08 -2.27 -9.01
CA LEU A 135 -6.13 -2.45 -10.12
C LEU A 135 -6.18 -1.31 -11.14
N GLU A 136 -7.34 -0.70 -11.41
CA GLU A 136 -7.43 0.50 -12.24
C GLU A 136 -6.74 1.69 -11.54
N GLY A 137 -6.95 1.85 -10.23
CA GLY A 137 -6.25 2.87 -9.43
C GLY A 137 -4.74 2.70 -9.43
N ALA A 138 -4.24 1.46 -9.38
CA ALA A 138 -2.82 1.13 -9.53
C ALA A 138 -2.27 1.54 -10.91
N LEU A 139 -2.98 1.21 -11.99
CA LEU A 139 -2.62 1.64 -13.34
C LEU A 139 -2.58 3.18 -13.46
N ASP A 140 -3.54 3.87 -12.85
CA ASP A 140 -3.57 5.33 -12.84
C ASP A 140 -2.42 5.93 -12.00
N TYR A 141 -2.06 5.30 -10.88
CA TYR A 141 -0.89 5.67 -10.08
C TYR A 141 0.40 5.58 -10.88
N ILE A 142 0.60 4.50 -11.65
CA ILE A 142 1.75 4.33 -12.55
C ILE A 142 1.80 5.47 -13.58
N LYS A 143 0.68 5.73 -14.26
CA LYS A 143 0.57 6.77 -15.30
C LYS A 143 0.78 8.18 -14.75
N ARG A 144 0.46 8.42 -13.48
CA ARG A 144 0.65 9.72 -12.81
C ARG A 144 2.11 10.18 -12.81
N TYR A 145 3.07 9.25 -12.88
CA TYR A 145 4.50 9.62 -12.93
C TYR A 145 4.94 10.15 -14.29
N ARG A 146 4.17 9.94 -15.36
CA ARG A 146 4.53 10.40 -16.70
C ARG A 146 4.89 11.90 -16.77
N PRO A 147 4.02 12.84 -16.37
CA PRO A 147 4.34 14.27 -16.45
C PRO A 147 5.56 14.62 -15.60
N ILE A 148 5.73 14.00 -14.43
CA ILE A 148 6.88 14.22 -13.54
C ILE A 148 8.17 13.79 -14.23
N LEU A 149 8.20 12.59 -14.82
CA LEU A 149 9.36 12.06 -15.53
C LEU A 149 9.73 12.92 -16.75
N LYS A 150 8.73 13.47 -17.46
CA LYS A 150 8.97 14.43 -18.56
C LYS A 150 9.60 15.73 -18.06
N GLU A 151 9.06 16.32 -17.00
CA GLU A 151 9.65 17.53 -16.40
C GLU A 151 11.10 17.27 -15.95
N MET A 152 11.35 16.12 -15.33
CA MET A 152 12.71 15.73 -14.92
C MET A 152 13.64 15.59 -16.12
N ALA A 153 13.19 15.00 -17.24
CA ALA A 153 13.96 14.90 -18.47
C ALA A 153 14.33 16.29 -19.02
N GLU A 154 13.35 17.20 -19.11
CA GLU A 154 13.54 18.57 -19.62
C GLU A 154 14.57 19.36 -18.80
N ARG A 155 14.59 19.16 -17.48
CA ARG A 155 15.49 19.85 -16.55
C ARG A 155 16.86 19.19 -16.41
N THR A 156 17.05 17.99 -16.97
CA THR A 156 18.31 17.24 -16.85
C THR A 156 19.27 17.64 -17.96
N ALA A 157 20.46 18.14 -17.59
CA ALA A 157 21.49 18.54 -18.54
C ALA A 157 22.23 17.34 -19.16
N ASP A 158 22.46 16.28 -18.36
CA ASP A 158 23.13 15.06 -18.79
C ASP A 158 22.27 14.28 -19.81
N PRO A 159 22.75 14.05 -21.04
CA PRO A 159 21.98 13.39 -22.09
C PRO A 159 21.62 11.94 -21.76
N GLU A 160 22.50 11.20 -21.07
CA GLU A 160 22.22 9.80 -20.71
C GLU A 160 21.08 9.73 -19.70
N ARG A 161 21.16 10.50 -18.61
CA ARG A 161 20.10 10.56 -17.61
C ARG A 161 18.78 11.10 -18.16
N ARG A 162 18.81 12.04 -19.09
CA ARG A 162 17.60 12.51 -19.79
C ARG A 162 16.91 11.37 -20.53
N GLN A 163 17.68 10.57 -21.28
CA GLN A 163 17.13 9.44 -22.03
C GLN A 163 16.50 8.38 -21.10
N GLU A 164 17.07 8.15 -19.92
CA GLU A 164 16.47 7.28 -18.91
C GLU A 164 15.09 7.78 -18.46
N PHE A 165 14.95 9.08 -18.17
CA PHE A 165 13.67 9.68 -17.79
C PHE A 165 12.63 9.60 -18.91
N GLU A 166 13.03 9.89 -20.15
CA GLU A 166 12.15 9.77 -21.32
C GLU A 166 11.66 8.33 -21.49
N ARG A 167 12.57 7.34 -21.37
CA ARG A 167 12.22 5.92 -21.43
C ARG A 167 11.23 5.53 -20.32
N MET A 168 11.46 5.96 -19.08
CA MET A 168 10.54 5.69 -17.98
C MET A 168 9.18 6.36 -18.19
N ALA A 169 9.15 7.56 -18.77
CA ALA A 169 7.92 8.29 -19.04
C ALA A 169 7.05 7.57 -20.07
N GLU A 170 7.66 7.01 -21.12
CA GLU A 170 6.92 6.21 -22.11
C GLU A 170 6.51 4.85 -21.53
N LEU A 171 7.38 4.21 -20.74
CA LEU A 171 7.04 2.96 -20.07
C LEU A 171 5.84 3.11 -19.11
N SER A 172 5.71 4.23 -18.40
CA SER A 172 4.60 4.46 -17.48
C SER A 172 3.20 4.43 -18.12
N LEU A 173 3.11 4.54 -19.46
CA LEU A 173 1.85 4.41 -20.19
C LEU A 173 1.45 2.97 -20.49
N THR A 174 2.42 2.06 -20.56
CA THR A 174 2.22 0.68 -21.03
C THR A 174 2.54 -0.37 -19.98
N LEU A 175 3.26 -0.01 -18.92
CA LEU A 175 3.62 -0.92 -17.84
C LEU A 175 2.37 -1.48 -17.17
N LEU A 176 2.27 -2.81 -17.11
CA LEU A 176 1.14 -3.57 -16.58
C LEU A 176 -0.21 -3.38 -17.30
N GLU A 177 -0.25 -2.65 -18.43
CA GLU A 177 -1.39 -2.63 -19.36
C GLU A 177 -1.46 -3.90 -20.23
N GLY A 178 -0.44 -4.76 -20.14
CA GLY A 178 -0.38 -6.06 -20.79
C GLY A 178 0.75 -6.92 -20.23
N PRO A 179 1.07 -8.04 -20.90
CA PRO A 179 2.18 -8.90 -20.51
C PRO A 179 3.52 -8.14 -20.48
N VAL A 180 4.37 -8.48 -19.51
CA VAL A 180 5.74 -7.97 -19.41
C VAL A 180 6.58 -8.60 -20.52
N THR A 181 7.26 -7.77 -21.32
CA THR A 181 7.99 -8.21 -22.53
C THR A 181 9.51 -8.05 -22.42
N THR A 182 9.99 -7.27 -21.47
CA THR A 182 11.43 -7.05 -21.27
C THR A 182 11.84 -7.24 -19.81
N PHE A 183 13.12 -7.53 -19.57
CA PHE A 183 13.67 -7.60 -18.22
C PHE A 183 13.47 -6.28 -17.45
N TYR A 184 13.63 -5.14 -18.14
CA TYR A 184 13.43 -3.82 -17.55
C TYR A 184 11.97 -3.62 -17.08
N GLU A 185 11.00 -3.99 -17.91
CA GLU A 185 9.59 -4.01 -17.52
C GLU A 185 9.33 -4.93 -16.33
N GLY A 186 9.95 -6.12 -16.29
CA GLY A 186 9.79 -7.08 -15.20
C GLY A 186 10.30 -6.54 -13.86
N VAL A 187 11.47 -5.90 -13.84
CA VAL A 187 12.01 -5.26 -12.63
C VAL A 187 11.09 -4.13 -12.16
N MET A 188 10.63 -3.27 -13.08
CA MET A 188 9.73 -2.17 -12.75
C MET A 188 8.36 -2.67 -12.26
N ALA A 189 7.79 -3.69 -12.91
CA ALA A 189 6.55 -4.33 -12.50
C ALA A 189 6.66 -4.93 -11.10
N ALA A 190 7.73 -5.70 -10.82
CA ALA A 190 7.97 -6.29 -9.51
C ALA A 190 8.08 -5.21 -8.42
N TYR A 191 8.86 -4.16 -8.68
CA TYR A 191 9.04 -3.06 -7.73
C TYR A 191 7.73 -2.32 -7.45
N ILE A 192 6.94 -2.01 -8.48
CA ILE A 192 5.68 -1.27 -8.32
C ILE A 192 4.65 -2.10 -7.57
N THR A 193 4.48 -3.38 -7.94
CA THR A 193 3.59 -4.27 -7.20
C THR A 193 4.02 -4.40 -5.74
N HIS A 194 5.33 -4.39 -5.46
CA HIS A 194 5.83 -4.36 -4.10
C HIS A 194 5.55 -3.02 -3.40
N VAL A 195 5.64 -1.88 -4.05
CA VAL A 195 5.26 -0.60 -3.42
C VAL A 195 3.76 -0.57 -3.13
N GLU A 196 2.93 -0.96 -4.10
CA GLU A 196 1.46 -0.92 -4.01
C GLU A 196 0.90 -1.90 -2.98
N ALA A 197 1.51 -3.09 -2.82
CA ALA A 197 1.06 -4.07 -1.82
C ALA A 197 1.25 -3.61 -0.36
N TYR A 198 2.05 -2.56 -0.14
CA TYR A 198 2.36 -2.01 1.19
C TYR A 198 1.93 -0.53 1.30
N SER A 199 1.16 -0.01 0.33
CA SER A 199 0.67 1.38 0.32
C SER A 199 -0.79 1.48 0.73
#